data_AF-A0A3D4UNU0-F1
#
_entry.id   AF-A0A3D4UNU0-F1
#
_cell.length_a   1.000
_cell.length_b   1.000
_cell.length_c   1.000
_cell.angle_alpha   90.00
_cell.angle_beta   90.00
_cell.angle_gamma   90.00
#
_symmetry.space_group_name_H-M   'P 1'
#
loop_
_entity.id
_entity.type
_entity.pdbx_description
1 polymer ?
#
loop_
_entity_poly.entity_id
_entity_poly.type
_entity_poly.pdbx_seq_one_letter_code
_entity_poly.pdbx_strand_id
1 'polypeptide(L)'
;GGVDSSAAAALLLERGYEVVGCFMRLGSPGETIDELVPFDTAGVSCDPTKVKIGHQGCCSVGDAADAREVAAKLGIPLYVCNFKKDFGRIIDYFVDEYARGRTPNPCVRCNDWLKFGKLHEYAKQIGAQFVASGHYARIDRSNGSPKLLRGLDEKKDQSYVLFGAPRDRLAEMMLPIGEYATKAEVRAIAEKYDLPVFDKPDSQEICFVPDNDYAGLVERRRPELRIKGKIVDLHGDQLGEHEGQHKYTIGQRRG
;
A
#
# COMPACT_ATOMS: atom_id res chain seq x y z
N GLY A 1 10.26 -5.09 3.99
CA GLY A 1 10.37 -4.22 2.81
C GLY A 1 10.67 -2.79 3.22
N GLY A 2 9.75 -2.13 3.94
CA GLY A 2 10.00 -0.80 4.52
C GLY A 2 10.49 -0.86 5.97
N VAL A 3 11.03 0.26 6.46
CA VAL A 3 11.53 0.38 7.84
C VAL A 3 10.45 0.09 8.89
N ASP A 4 9.23 0.59 8.67
CA ASP A 4 8.13 0.49 9.64
C ASP A 4 7.68 -0.96 9.88
N SER A 5 7.49 -1.72 8.79
CA SER A 5 7.16 -3.14 8.88
C SER A 5 8.27 -3.96 9.52
N SER A 6 9.52 -3.55 9.32
CA SER A 6 10.70 -4.27 9.80
C SER A 6 10.90 -4.04 11.30
N ALA A 7 10.77 -2.79 11.75
CA ALA A 7 10.74 -2.44 13.17
C ALA A 7 9.54 -3.10 13.89
N ALA A 8 8.36 -3.14 13.27
CA ALA A 8 7.20 -3.83 13.83
C ALA A 8 7.48 -5.33 14.08
N ALA A 9 8.11 -6.02 13.12
CA ALA A 9 8.48 -7.42 13.26
C ALA A 9 9.51 -7.62 14.40
N ALA A 10 10.55 -6.79 14.45
CA ALA A 10 11.56 -6.83 15.51
C ALA A 10 10.96 -6.64 16.91
N LEU A 11 10.03 -5.69 17.07
CA LEU A 11 9.33 -5.46 18.33
C LEU A 11 8.47 -6.64 18.77
N LEU A 12 7.86 -7.36 17.82
CA LEU A 12 7.05 -8.53 18.15
C LEU A 12 7.92 -9.70 18.60
N LEU A 13 9.09 -9.89 17.99
CA LEU A 13 10.08 -10.86 18.46
C LEU A 13 10.58 -10.51 19.87
N GLU A 14 10.88 -9.23 20.13
CA GLU A 14 11.29 -8.76 21.47
C GLU A 14 10.23 -9.04 22.54
N ARG A 15 8.95 -8.99 22.15
CA ARG A 15 7.80 -9.30 23.02
C ARG A 15 7.50 -10.81 23.14
N GLY A 16 8.30 -11.67 22.52
CA GLY A 16 8.19 -13.13 22.63
C GLY A 16 7.14 -13.78 21.71
N TYR A 17 6.68 -13.08 20.66
CA TYR A 17 5.79 -13.67 19.68
C TYR A 17 6.55 -14.57 18.70
N GLU A 18 5.90 -15.64 18.25
CA GLU A 18 6.32 -16.34 17.03
C GLU A 18 5.94 -15.48 15.82
N VAL A 19 6.93 -15.02 15.07
CA VAL A 19 6.74 -14.08 13.97
C VAL A 19 7.06 -14.75 12.64
N VAL A 20 6.14 -14.57 11.69
CA VAL A 20 6.30 -14.95 10.29
C VAL A 20 6.15 -13.69 9.44
N GLY A 21 7.13 -13.43 8.59
CA GLY A 21 7.08 -12.36 7.60
C GLY A 21 6.16 -12.71 6.43
N CYS A 22 5.45 -11.71 5.91
CA CYS A 22 4.68 -11.84 4.67
C CYS A 22 4.97 -10.67 3.74
N PHE A 23 5.41 -10.97 2.52
CA PHE A 23 5.53 -10.01 1.43
C PHE A 23 4.39 -10.21 0.43
N MET A 24 3.62 -9.16 0.17
CA MET A 24 2.51 -9.22 -0.79
C MET A 24 3.01 -8.78 -2.17
N ARG A 25 2.95 -9.69 -3.15
CA ARG A 25 3.15 -9.38 -4.57
C ARG A 25 1.83 -8.92 -5.16
N LEU A 26 1.73 -7.63 -5.48
CA LEU A 26 0.49 -6.98 -5.93
C LEU A 26 0.42 -6.79 -7.46
N GLY A 27 1.51 -7.08 -8.15
CA GLY A 27 1.67 -6.93 -9.59
C GLY A 27 1.95 -5.48 -10.01
N SER A 28 2.77 -5.32 -11.06
CA SER A 28 3.07 -4.03 -11.67
C SER A 28 2.18 -3.78 -12.90
N PRO A 29 1.76 -2.54 -13.19
CA PRO A 29 1.12 -2.20 -14.46
C PRO A 29 2.03 -2.62 -15.64
N GLY A 30 1.54 -3.50 -16.52
CA GLY A 30 2.30 -4.04 -17.65
C GLY A 30 3.02 -5.37 -17.39
N GLU A 31 2.89 -5.95 -16.21
CA GLU A 31 3.49 -7.26 -15.88
C GLU A 31 2.69 -8.43 -16.49
N THR A 32 3.19 -8.98 -17.59
CA THR A 32 2.64 -10.15 -18.31
C THR A 32 3.22 -11.49 -17.84
N ILE A 33 3.96 -11.52 -16.72
CA ILE A 33 4.69 -12.71 -16.24
C ILE A 33 3.77 -13.92 -15.99
N ASP A 34 2.48 -13.68 -15.73
CA ASP A 34 1.49 -14.73 -15.48
C ASP A 34 0.64 -15.08 -16.72
N GLU A 35 0.90 -14.46 -17.88
CA GLU A 35 0.23 -14.77 -19.14
C GLU A 35 1.01 -15.86 -19.89
N LEU A 36 0.32 -16.97 -20.22
CA LEU A 36 0.86 -18.00 -21.11
C LEU A 36 0.96 -17.43 -22.52
N VAL A 37 2.12 -16.86 -22.86
CA VAL A 37 2.42 -16.43 -24.23
C VAL A 37 2.67 -17.68 -25.08
N PRO A 38 1.99 -17.87 -26.23
CA PRO A 38 2.30 -18.97 -27.15
C PRO A 38 3.79 -18.96 -27.48
N PHE A 39 4.45 -20.12 -27.41
CA PHE A 39 5.90 -20.28 -27.58
C PHE A 39 6.42 -19.56 -28.83
N ASP A 40 5.63 -19.59 -29.90
CA ASP A 40 5.90 -19.04 -31.23
C ASP A 40 5.91 -17.49 -31.26
N THR A 41 5.29 -16.86 -30.26
CA THR A 41 5.17 -15.41 -30.09
C THR A 41 5.90 -14.89 -28.85
N ALA A 42 6.36 -15.80 -27.98
CA ALA A 42 7.22 -15.48 -26.86
C ALA A 42 8.59 -15.09 -27.42
N GLY A 43 8.76 -13.81 -27.74
CA GLY A 43 10.08 -13.25 -28.00
C GLY A 43 10.93 -13.44 -26.75
N VAL A 44 11.69 -14.54 -26.70
CA VAL A 44 12.70 -14.80 -25.67
C VAL A 44 13.87 -13.84 -25.94
N SER A 45 13.65 -12.55 -25.73
CA SER A 45 14.73 -11.61 -25.49
C SER A 45 14.80 -11.44 -23.98
N CYS A 46 15.69 -12.22 -23.35
CA CYS A 46 16.25 -11.87 -22.05
C CYS A 46 17.12 -10.62 -22.25
N ASP A 47 16.50 -9.49 -22.57
CA ASP A 47 17.14 -8.21 -22.69
C ASP A 47 16.96 -7.48 -21.35
N PRO A 48 17.94 -7.56 -20.44
CA PRO A 48 17.83 -6.91 -19.13
C PRO A 48 17.66 -5.39 -19.22
N THR A 49 17.87 -4.79 -20.40
CA THR A 49 17.67 -3.34 -20.62
C THR A 49 16.21 -2.94 -20.85
N LYS A 50 15.32 -3.89 -21.20
CA LYS A 50 13.89 -3.64 -21.43
C LYS A 50 13.03 -3.81 -20.18
N VAL A 51 13.56 -4.45 -19.14
CA VAL A 51 12.90 -4.54 -17.83
C VAL A 51 13.09 -3.21 -17.13
N LYS A 52 12.13 -2.29 -17.29
CA LYS A 52 12.07 -1.10 -16.44
C LYS A 52 11.72 -1.53 -15.02
N ILE A 53 12.74 -1.66 -14.16
CA ILE A 53 12.55 -1.79 -12.72
C ILE A 53 12.02 -0.43 -12.23
N GLY A 54 10.71 -0.30 -12.14
CA GLY A 54 10.10 0.86 -11.50
C GLY A 54 10.53 0.90 -10.04
N HIS A 55 11.25 1.95 -9.65
CA HIS A 55 11.60 2.24 -8.25
C HIS A 55 10.42 2.81 -7.44
N GLN A 56 9.24 2.95 -8.06
CA GLN A 56 8.06 3.57 -7.46
C GLN A 56 6.96 2.53 -7.26
N GLY A 57 6.73 2.15 -6.00
CA GLY A 57 5.66 1.25 -5.58
C GLY A 57 6.11 0.20 -4.57
N CYS A 58 5.25 -0.13 -3.61
CA CYS A 58 5.45 -1.09 -2.50
C CYS A 58 5.78 -2.55 -2.93
N CYS A 59 5.92 -2.81 -4.23
CA CYS A 59 6.02 -4.14 -4.83
C CYS A 59 7.14 -4.23 -5.87
N SER A 60 8.19 -3.42 -5.74
CA SER A 60 9.37 -3.56 -6.58
C SER A 60 10.15 -4.84 -6.25
N VAL A 61 10.94 -5.33 -7.21
CA VAL A 61 11.90 -6.43 -6.97
C VAL A 61 12.85 -6.08 -5.82
N GLY A 62 13.19 -4.80 -5.66
CA GLY A 62 13.99 -4.29 -4.53
C GLY A 62 13.29 -4.50 -3.19
N ASP A 63 12.00 -4.18 -3.07
CA ASP A 63 11.27 -4.34 -1.80
C ASP A 63 11.13 -5.81 -1.37
N ALA A 64 11.06 -6.73 -2.35
CA ALA A 64 11.06 -8.16 -2.09
C ALA A 64 12.42 -8.64 -1.57
N ALA A 65 13.52 -8.14 -2.15
CA ALA A 65 14.87 -8.42 -1.67
C ALA A 65 15.09 -7.89 -0.25
N ASP A 66 14.67 -6.65 0.02
CA ASP A 66 14.74 -6.04 1.35
C ASP A 66 13.94 -6.82 2.39
N ALA A 67 12.72 -7.28 2.02
CA ALA A 67 11.92 -8.12 2.90
C ALA A 67 12.62 -9.43 3.25
N ARG A 68 13.27 -10.07 2.26
CA ARG A 68 14.04 -11.29 2.45
C ARG A 68 15.25 -11.08 3.35
N GLU A 69 15.98 -9.99 3.16
CA GLU A 69 17.16 -9.68 3.97
C GLU A 69 16.80 -9.36 5.42
N VAL A 70 15.74 -8.56 5.63
CA VAL A 70 15.20 -8.29 6.97
C VAL A 70 14.76 -9.58 7.66
N ALA A 71 14.02 -10.45 6.96
CA ALA A 71 13.57 -11.72 7.53
C ALA A 71 14.75 -12.61 7.92
N ALA A 72 15.80 -12.66 7.09
CA ALA A 72 17.02 -13.40 7.39
C ALA A 72 17.75 -12.84 8.62
N LYS A 73 17.91 -11.51 8.74
CA LYS A 73 18.53 -10.88 9.93
C LYS A 73 17.74 -11.14 11.21
N LEU A 74 16.41 -11.14 11.11
CA LEU A 74 15.52 -11.40 12.25
C LEU A 74 15.36 -12.90 12.56
N GLY A 75 15.87 -13.80 11.71
CA GLY A 75 15.72 -15.24 11.89
C GLY A 75 14.28 -15.74 11.75
N ILE A 76 13.45 -15.06 10.97
CA ILE A 76 12.03 -15.39 10.78
C ILE A 76 11.73 -15.96 9.37
N PRO A 77 10.76 -16.87 9.23
CA PRO A 77 10.29 -17.29 7.91
C PRO A 77 9.67 -16.11 7.14
N LEU A 78 9.78 -16.13 5.81
CA LEU A 78 9.14 -15.16 4.92
C LEU A 78 8.28 -15.87 3.88
N TYR A 79 6.98 -15.61 3.89
CA TYR A 79 6.05 -16.02 2.84
C TYR A 79 5.88 -14.92 1.80
N VAL A 80 5.83 -15.32 0.53
CA VAL A 80 5.50 -14.42 -0.59
C VAL A 80 4.09 -14.76 -1.05
N CYS A 81 3.14 -13.85 -0.81
CA CYS A 81 1.74 -14.04 -1.16
C CYS A 81 1.42 -13.27 -2.45
N ASN A 82 0.95 -13.98 -3.49
CA ASN A 82 0.48 -13.34 -4.71
C ASN A 82 -0.97 -12.89 -4.53
N PHE A 83 -1.16 -11.57 -4.44
CA PHE A 83 -2.49 -10.95 -4.37
C PHE A 83 -2.74 -10.00 -5.55
N LYS A 84 -2.13 -10.26 -6.71
CA LYS A 84 -2.30 -9.45 -7.92
C LYS A 84 -3.76 -9.26 -8.32
N LYS A 85 -4.57 -10.33 -8.24
CA LYS A 85 -6.00 -10.28 -8.59
C LYS A 85 -6.80 -9.41 -7.61
N ASP A 86 -6.62 -9.63 -6.31
CA ASP A 86 -7.28 -8.85 -5.25
C ASP A 86 -6.89 -7.38 -5.30
N PHE A 87 -5.62 -7.10 -5.63
CA PHE A 87 -5.14 -5.73 -5.80
C PHE A 87 -5.67 -5.07 -7.07
N GLY A 88 -5.82 -5.83 -8.17
CA GLY A 88 -6.44 -5.34 -9.40
C GLY A 88 -7.80 -4.71 -9.16
N ARG A 89 -8.62 -5.30 -8.28
CA ARG A 89 -9.92 -4.73 -7.86
C ARG A 89 -9.79 -3.35 -7.21
N ILE A 90 -8.71 -3.08 -6.48
CA ILE A 90 -8.48 -1.76 -5.87
C ILE A 90 -8.15 -0.72 -6.95
N ILE A 91 -7.40 -1.11 -7.98
CA ILE A 91 -7.11 -0.24 -9.13
C ILE A 91 -8.39 0.01 -9.93
N ASP A 92 -9.24 -1.00 -10.13
CA ASP A 92 -10.53 -0.84 -10.80
C ASP A 92 -11.44 0.11 -10.03
N TYR A 93 -11.56 -0.06 -8.71
CA TYR A 93 -12.25 0.90 -7.83
C TYR A 93 -11.71 2.32 -8.00
N PHE A 94 -10.39 2.49 -7.96
CA PHE A 94 -9.75 3.79 -8.10
C PHE A 94 -10.15 4.47 -9.42
N VAL A 95 -10.06 3.75 -10.53
CA VAL A 95 -10.38 4.29 -11.86
C VAL A 95 -11.88 4.58 -12.02
N ASP A 96 -12.73 3.67 -11.54
CA ASP A 96 -14.18 3.84 -11.65
C ASP A 96 -14.72 5.00 -10.82
N GLU A 97 -14.10 5.31 -9.68
CA GLU A 97 -14.48 6.48 -8.88
C GLU A 97 -14.15 7.80 -9.59
N TYR A 98 -13.00 7.88 -10.27
CA TYR A 98 -12.69 9.02 -11.14
C TYR A 98 -13.66 9.14 -12.32
N ALA A 99 -14.06 8.01 -12.91
CA ALA A 99 -15.07 8.00 -13.96
C ALA A 99 -16.41 8.61 -13.50
N ARG A 100 -16.73 8.48 -12.22
CA ARG A 100 -17.92 9.05 -11.57
C ARG A 100 -17.71 10.48 -11.04
N GLY A 101 -16.59 11.12 -11.35
CA GLY A 101 -16.29 12.49 -10.90
C GLY A 101 -15.96 12.59 -9.40
N ARG A 102 -15.49 11.51 -8.78
CA ARG A 102 -15.07 11.48 -7.37
C ARG A 102 -13.56 11.32 -7.25
N THR A 103 -13.02 11.75 -6.10
CA THR A 103 -11.61 11.55 -5.75
C THR A 103 -11.47 10.40 -4.75
N PRO A 104 -11.10 9.19 -5.18
CA PRO A 104 -11.00 8.02 -4.32
C PRO A 104 -9.73 8.02 -3.45
N ASN A 105 -9.81 7.36 -2.29
CA ASN A 105 -8.64 6.98 -1.52
C ASN A 105 -8.40 5.45 -1.63
N PRO A 106 -7.44 4.98 -2.44
CA PRO A 106 -7.19 3.56 -2.63
C PRO A 106 -6.53 2.90 -1.40
N CYS A 107 -5.82 3.66 -0.55
CA CYS A 107 -5.16 3.13 0.63
C CYS A 107 -6.16 2.61 1.67
N VAL A 108 -7.30 3.31 1.83
CA VAL A 108 -8.40 2.84 2.69
C VAL A 108 -8.91 1.47 2.22
N ARG A 109 -9.14 1.30 0.91
CA ARG A 109 -9.60 0.02 0.34
C ARG A 109 -8.53 -1.07 0.39
N CYS A 110 -7.26 -0.71 0.25
CA CYS A 110 -6.16 -1.65 0.43
C CYS A 110 -6.10 -2.19 1.87
N ASN A 111 -6.27 -1.33 2.87
CA ASN A 111 -6.27 -1.80 4.26
C ASN A 111 -7.51 -2.65 4.57
N ASP A 112 -8.69 -2.23 4.12
CA ASP A 112 -9.96 -2.95 4.29
C ASP A 112 -9.97 -4.31 3.56
N TRP A 113 -9.88 -4.31 2.22
CA TRP A 113 -10.09 -5.52 1.42
C TRP A 113 -8.87 -6.45 1.39
N LEU A 114 -7.66 -5.87 1.44
CA LEU A 114 -6.43 -6.63 1.19
C LEU A 114 -5.68 -6.97 2.48
N LYS A 115 -5.20 -5.97 3.24
CA LYS A 115 -4.35 -6.23 4.42
C LYS A 115 -5.12 -6.86 5.58
N PHE A 116 -6.32 -6.34 5.89
CA PHE A 116 -7.16 -6.87 6.98
C PHE A 116 -8.37 -7.68 6.48
N GLY A 117 -8.49 -7.83 5.17
CA GLY A 117 -9.33 -8.82 4.50
C GLY A 117 -8.50 -10.03 4.06
N LYS A 118 -8.02 -10.01 2.82
CA LYS A 118 -7.40 -11.19 2.18
C LYS A 118 -6.16 -11.74 2.89
N LEU A 119 -5.23 -10.89 3.28
CA LEU A 119 -4.03 -11.30 4.02
C LEU A 119 -4.41 -11.88 5.38
N HIS A 120 -5.47 -11.37 6.00
CA HIS A 120 -5.96 -11.89 7.25
C HIS A 120 -6.62 -13.28 7.10
N GLU A 121 -7.37 -13.53 6.02
CA GLU A 121 -7.84 -14.89 5.69
C GLU A 121 -6.66 -15.86 5.51
N TYR A 122 -5.62 -15.44 4.80
CA TYR A 122 -4.41 -16.24 4.61
C TYR A 122 -3.70 -16.51 5.96
N ALA A 123 -3.60 -15.51 6.82
CA ALA A 123 -3.01 -15.66 8.16
C ALA A 123 -3.72 -16.76 8.96
N LYS A 124 -5.07 -16.80 8.92
CA LYS A 124 -5.85 -17.87 9.57
C LYS A 124 -5.55 -19.26 9.00
N GLN A 125 -5.35 -19.37 7.69
CA GLN A 125 -5.04 -20.66 7.03
C GLN A 125 -3.70 -21.24 7.45
N ILE A 126 -2.72 -20.38 7.77
CA ILE A 126 -1.40 -20.81 8.26
C ILE A 126 -1.33 -20.91 9.80
N GLY A 127 -2.47 -20.76 10.49
CA GLY A 127 -2.56 -20.87 11.95
C GLY A 127 -2.12 -19.62 12.72
N ALA A 128 -1.91 -18.48 12.04
CA ALA A 128 -1.54 -17.24 12.72
C ALA A 128 -2.76 -16.63 13.45
N GLN A 129 -2.54 -16.20 14.69
CA GLN A 129 -3.58 -15.61 15.55
C GLN A 129 -3.78 -14.11 15.31
N PHE A 130 -2.74 -13.43 14.82
CA PHE A 130 -2.73 -11.98 14.64
C PHE A 130 -2.12 -11.60 13.29
N VAL A 131 -2.56 -10.45 12.76
CA VAL A 131 -1.93 -9.79 11.60
C VAL A 131 -1.31 -8.48 12.06
N ALA A 132 0.01 -8.41 11.93
CA ALA A 132 0.78 -7.22 12.26
C ALA A 132 1.06 -6.36 11.02
N SER A 133 1.13 -5.04 11.22
CA SER A 133 1.62 -4.12 10.19
C SER A 133 2.35 -2.94 10.81
N GLY A 134 3.22 -2.30 10.02
CA GLY A 134 3.93 -1.09 10.41
C GLY A 134 3.08 0.17 10.25
N HIS A 135 1.81 0.17 10.66
CA HIS A 135 1.02 1.41 10.67
C HIS A 135 1.20 2.17 11.99
N TYR A 136 1.25 3.50 11.90
CA TYR A 136 1.25 4.42 13.03
C TYR A 136 -0.17 4.62 13.58
N ALA A 137 -0.71 3.58 14.21
CA ALA A 137 -1.99 3.63 14.91
C ALA A 137 -1.97 2.59 16.03
N ARG A 138 -2.95 2.63 16.93
CA ARG A 138 -2.96 1.77 18.12
C ARG A 138 -4.26 1.01 18.23
N ILE A 139 -4.19 -0.15 18.89
CA ILE A 139 -5.37 -0.96 19.20
C ILE A 139 -5.50 -1.04 20.72
N ASP A 140 -6.51 -0.38 21.27
CA ASP A 140 -6.85 -0.50 22.68
C ASP A 140 -7.75 -1.72 22.92
N ARG A 141 -7.31 -2.59 23.83
CA ARG A 141 -8.00 -3.82 24.26
C ARG A 141 -8.40 -3.80 25.74
N SER A 142 -8.19 -2.69 26.44
CA SER A 142 -8.37 -2.61 27.91
C SER A 142 -9.81 -2.76 28.36
N ASN A 143 -10.79 -2.31 27.56
CA ASN A 143 -12.18 -2.11 28.01
C ASN A 143 -13.21 -2.85 27.14
N GLY A 144 -13.03 -4.15 26.95
CA GLY A 144 -13.97 -4.99 26.19
C GLY A 144 -13.67 -5.00 24.70
N SER A 145 -14.58 -4.47 23.87
CA SER A 145 -14.42 -4.52 22.42
C SER A 145 -13.21 -3.68 21.95
N PRO A 146 -12.30 -4.24 21.14
CA PRO A 146 -11.13 -3.53 20.64
C PRO A 146 -11.48 -2.23 19.92
N LYS A 147 -10.64 -1.21 20.11
CA LYS A 147 -10.81 0.13 19.52
C LYS A 147 -9.55 0.53 18.75
N LEU A 148 -9.75 1.08 17.55
CA LEU A 148 -8.69 1.75 16.81
C LEU A 148 -8.49 3.15 17.41
N LEU A 149 -7.26 3.44 17.81
CA LEU A 149 -6.81 4.73 18.33
C LEU A 149 -5.76 5.34 17.41
N ARG A 150 -5.58 6.66 17.53
CA ARG A 150 -4.48 7.37 16.87
C ARG A 150 -3.13 6.88 17.38
N GLY A 151 -2.13 6.90 16.50
CA GLY A 151 -0.73 6.73 16.88
C GLY A 151 -0.26 7.87 17.80
N LEU A 152 0.79 7.65 18.59
CA LEU A 152 1.38 8.71 19.42
C LEU A 152 2.08 9.78 18.58
N ASP A 153 2.72 9.40 17.47
CA ASP A 153 3.21 10.36 16.48
C ASP A 153 2.04 10.95 15.69
N GLU A 154 1.54 12.11 16.12
CA GLU A 154 0.39 12.77 15.46
C GLU A 154 0.65 13.16 14.01
N LYS A 155 1.92 13.40 13.62
CA LYS A 155 2.29 13.78 12.25
C LYS A 155 2.32 12.58 11.32
N LYS A 156 2.47 11.38 11.87
CA LYS A 156 2.51 10.12 11.13
C LYS A 156 1.26 9.25 11.34
N ASP A 157 0.32 9.67 12.20
CA ASP A 157 -0.90 8.92 12.50
C ASP A 157 -1.62 8.41 11.23
N GLN A 158 -1.84 7.10 11.20
CA GLN A 158 -2.44 6.37 10.08
C GLN A 158 -3.80 5.77 10.46
N SER A 159 -4.38 6.16 11.59
CA SER A 159 -5.72 5.71 11.99
C SER A 159 -6.78 6.01 10.92
N TYR A 160 -6.64 7.13 10.19
CA TYR A 160 -7.51 7.48 9.07
C TYR A 160 -7.55 6.39 8.00
N VAL A 161 -6.41 5.90 7.50
CA VAL A 161 -6.43 4.88 6.43
C VAL A 161 -6.88 3.51 6.90
N LEU A 162 -7.10 3.33 8.20
CA LEU A 162 -7.54 2.10 8.84
C LEU A 162 -9.02 2.12 9.24
N PHE A 163 -9.74 3.24 9.06
CA PHE A 163 -11.14 3.35 9.51
C PHE A 163 -12.06 2.28 8.88
N GLY A 164 -11.73 1.81 7.67
CA GLY A 164 -12.50 0.81 6.94
C GLY A 164 -12.28 -0.63 7.42
N ALA A 165 -11.31 -0.88 8.31
CA ALA A 165 -11.05 -2.22 8.82
C ALA A 165 -12.28 -2.76 9.57
N PRO A 166 -12.74 -3.99 9.27
CA PRO A 166 -13.89 -4.57 9.95
C PRO A 166 -13.67 -4.68 11.47
N ARG A 167 -14.71 -4.38 12.26
CA ARG A 167 -14.60 -4.27 13.73
C ARG A 167 -14.16 -5.59 14.39
N ASP A 168 -14.59 -6.72 13.85
CA ASP A 168 -14.18 -8.06 14.27
C ASP A 168 -12.68 -8.31 14.04
N ARG A 169 -12.06 -7.67 13.05
CA ARG A 169 -10.62 -7.79 12.76
C ARG A 169 -9.73 -6.97 13.69
N LEU A 170 -10.28 -5.96 14.38
CA LEU A 170 -9.50 -5.17 15.34
C LEU A 170 -8.94 -6.02 16.48
N ALA A 171 -9.64 -7.08 16.88
CA ALA A 171 -9.18 -8.03 17.91
C ALA A 171 -7.88 -8.73 17.51
N GLU A 172 -7.73 -9.04 16.22
CA GLU A 172 -6.64 -9.82 15.65
C GLU A 172 -5.58 -8.92 14.97
N MET A 173 -5.69 -7.59 15.09
CA MET A 173 -4.77 -6.62 14.49
C MET A 173 -3.65 -6.19 15.46
N MET A 174 -2.39 -6.20 15.01
CA MET A 174 -1.26 -5.68 15.78
C MET A 174 -0.59 -4.51 15.08
N LEU A 175 -0.41 -3.40 15.80
CA LEU A 175 0.21 -2.17 15.29
C LEU A 175 1.36 -1.74 16.22
N PRO A 176 2.48 -2.48 16.26
CA PRO A 176 3.46 -2.38 17.34
C PRO A 176 4.16 -1.02 17.45
N ILE A 177 4.28 -0.31 16.33
CA ILE A 177 4.98 0.97 16.23
C ILE A 177 4.09 2.17 16.59
N GLY A 178 2.78 1.98 16.77
CA GLY A 178 1.86 3.07 17.11
C GLY A 178 2.09 3.68 18.49
N GLU A 179 2.82 2.99 19.37
CA GLU A 179 3.20 3.44 20.72
C GLU A 179 4.47 4.30 20.75
N TYR A 180 5.03 4.67 19.61
CA TYR A 180 6.22 5.52 19.52
C TYR A 180 5.82 6.94 19.13
N ALA A 181 6.42 7.91 19.82
CA ALA A 181 6.08 9.32 19.67
C ALA A 181 6.69 9.94 18.42
N THR A 182 7.76 9.32 17.89
CA THR A 182 8.41 9.82 16.67
C THR A 182 8.85 8.71 15.72
N LYS A 183 8.85 9.01 14.42
CA LYS A 183 9.51 8.21 13.38
C LYS A 183 10.98 7.89 13.69
N ALA A 184 11.70 8.78 14.37
CA ALA A 184 13.11 8.58 14.70
C ALA A 184 13.31 7.41 15.66
N GLU A 185 12.43 7.26 16.65
CA GLU A 185 12.43 6.12 17.58
C GLU A 185 12.19 4.80 16.83
N VAL A 186 11.27 4.79 15.85
CA VAL A 186 11.01 3.61 15.01
C VAL A 186 12.24 3.24 14.16
N ARG A 187 12.96 4.22 13.63
CA ARG A 187 14.23 3.98 12.91
C ARG A 187 15.33 3.45 13.84
N ALA A 188 15.43 3.98 15.05
CA ALA A 188 16.40 3.52 16.04
C ALA A 188 16.17 2.04 16.44
N ILE A 189 14.93 1.55 16.40
CA ILE A 189 14.65 0.12 16.54
C ILE A 189 15.25 -0.65 15.37
N ALA A 190 15.01 -0.22 14.13
CA ALA A 190 15.59 -0.90 12.97
C ALA A 190 17.13 -0.91 13.03
N GLU A 191 17.75 0.19 13.46
CA GLU A 191 19.20 0.30 13.67
C GLU A 191 19.73 -0.59 14.80
N LYS A 192 19.02 -0.66 15.95
CA LYS A 192 19.34 -1.57 17.07
C LYS A 192 19.43 -3.03 16.63
N TYR A 193 18.57 -3.44 15.69
CA TYR A 193 18.54 -4.78 15.12
C TYR A 193 19.39 -4.92 13.84
N ASP A 194 20.22 -3.91 13.54
CA ASP A 194 21.09 -3.86 12.36
C ASP A 194 20.31 -4.12 11.05
N LEU A 195 19.05 -3.69 10.96
CA LEU A 195 18.23 -3.96 9.79
C LEU A 195 18.66 -3.06 8.61
N PRO A 196 18.87 -3.61 7.40
CA PRO A 196 19.42 -2.88 6.26
C PRO A 196 18.53 -1.73 5.75
N VAL A 197 17.28 -1.68 6.21
CA VAL A 197 16.27 -0.69 5.81
C VAL A 197 16.13 0.46 6.81
N PHE A 198 16.99 0.57 7.82
CA PHE A 198 16.86 1.53 8.93
C PHE A 198 16.78 3.00 8.46
N ASP A 199 17.52 3.37 7.42
CA ASP A 199 17.56 4.71 6.82
C ASP A 199 16.71 4.84 5.56
N LYS A 200 16.04 3.75 5.12
CA LYS A 200 15.24 3.74 3.90
C LYS A 200 14.14 4.82 3.96
N PRO A 201 13.98 5.64 2.90
CA PRO A 201 12.90 6.61 2.81
C PRO A 201 11.52 5.96 2.88
N ASP A 202 10.54 6.69 3.40
CA ASP A 202 9.16 6.25 3.42
C ASP A 202 8.61 6.19 1.99
N SER A 203 7.82 5.16 1.67
CA SER A 203 7.04 5.15 0.44
C SER A 203 5.99 6.26 0.53
N GLN A 204 6.19 7.29 -0.28
CA GLN A 204 5.22 8.37 -0.49
C GLN A 204 4.50 8.09 -1.81
N GLU A 205 3.31 8.66 -2.01
CA GLU A 205 2.43 8.44 -3.17
C GLU A 205 1.66 7.11 -3.22
N ILE A 206 0.71 7.04 -4.17
CA ILE A 206 -0.13 5.86 -4.40
C ILE A 206 0.74 4.76 -5.03
N CYS A 207 0.79 3.59 -4.38
CA CYS A 207 1.76 2.53 -4.70
C CYS A 207 1.71 1.95 -6.12
N PHE A 208 0.62 2.17 -6.88
CA PHE A 208 0.46 1.68 -8.26
C PHE A 208 0.38 2.82 -9.29
N VAL A 209 0.59 4.06 -8.86
CA VAL A 209 0.65 5.25 -9.72
C VAL A 209 2.12 5.65 -9.87
N PRO A 210 2.81 5.25 -10.95
CA PRO A 210 4.17 5.69 -11.18
C PRO A 210 4.21 7.20 -11.47
N ASP A 211 5.32 7.85 -11.08
CA ASP A 211 5.64 9.24 -11.41
C ASP A 211 4.56 10.27 -11.02
N ASN A 212 3.69 9.91 -10.06
CA ASN A 212 2.52 10.69 -9.65
C ASN A 212 1.52 11.00 -10.78
N ASP A 213 1.55 10.20 -11.86
CA ASP A 213 0.67 10.35 -13.03
C ASP A 213 -0.62 9.51 -12.88
N TYR A 214 -1.44 9.88 -11.89
CA TYR A 214 -2.72 9.18 -11.67
C TYR A 214 -3.70 9.43 -12.83
N ALA A 215 -3.66 10.64 -13.41
CA ALA A 215 -4.52 11.01 -14.53
C ALA A 215 -4.22 10.14 -15.75
N GLY A 216 -2.95 9.94 -16.09
CA GLY A 216 -2.56 9.05 -17.18
C GLY A 216 -2.91 7.59 -16.90
N LEU A 217 -2.84 7.12 -15.64
CA LEU A 217 -3.33 5.79 -15.29
C LEU A 217 -4.84 5.64 -15.56
N VAL A 218 -5.63 6.63 -15.15
CA VAL A 218 -7.09 6.67 -15.38
C VAL A 218 -7.38 6.69 -16.88
N GLU A 219 -6.70 7.55 -17.65
CA GLU A 219 -6.90 7.68 -19.10
C GLU A 219 -6.52 6.42 -19.87
N ARG A 220 -5.47 5.69 -19.46
CA ARG A 220 -5.09 4.41 -20.07
C ARG A 220 -6.16 3.32 -19.87
N ARG A 221 -6.89 3.36 -18.75
CA ARG A 221 -7.91 2.37 -18.39
C ARG A 221 -9.34 2.78 -18.77
N ARG A 222 -9.60 4.08 -18.91
CA ARG A 222 -10.89 4.69 -19.31
C ARG A 222 -10.63 5.84 -20.29
N PRO A 223 -10.23 5.55 -21.55
CA PRO A 223 -9.92 6.58 -22.54
C PRO A 223 -11.10 7.53 -22.82
N GLU A 224 -12.32 7.05 -22.63
CA GLU A 224 -13.57 7.80 -22.78
C GLU A 224 -13.71 8.95 -21.79
N LEU A 225 -12.90 9.03 -20.72
CA LEU A 225 -12.90 10.17 -19.79
C LEU A 225 -12.17 11.40 -20.32
N ARG A 226 -11.47 11.28 -21.46
CA ARG A 226 -10.77 12.39 -22.13
C ARG A 226 -11.75 13.29 -22.89
N ILE A 227 -12.75 13.80 -22.17
CA ILE A 227 -13.77 14.69 -22.69
C ILE A 227 -13.45 16.09 -22.19
N LYS A 228 -13.21 17.01 -23.14
CA LYS A 228 -13.06 18.42 -22.82
C LYS A 228 -14.37 19.00 -22.33
N GLY A 229 -14.29 19.89 -21.36
CA GLY A 229 -15.45 20.57 -20.81
C GLY A 229 -15.13 21.99 -20.42
N LYS A 230 -16.17 22.77 -20.11
CA LYS A 230 -16.03 24.18 -19.73
C LYS A 230 -15.68 24.28 -18.25
N ILE A 231 -14.74 25.16 -17.93
CA ILE A 231 -14.56 25.66 -16.57
C ILE A 231 -15.43 26.91 -16.45
N VAL A 232 -16.33 26.93 -15.48
CA VAL A 232 -17.27 28.04 -15.24
C VAL A 232 -17.11 28.56 -13.82
N ASP A 233 -17.47 29.82 -13.61
CA ASP A 233 -17.60 30.40 -12.28
C ASP A 233 -18.96 30.06 -11.63
N LEU A 234 -19.24 30.66 -10.47
CA LEU A 234 -20.51 30.47 -9.75
C LEU A 234 -21.73 31.09 -10.45
N HIS A 235 -21.52 32.00 -11.39
CA HIS A 235 -22.55 32.64 -12.19
C HIS A 235 -22.81 31.90 -13.53
N GLY A 236 -21.96 30.92 -13.86
CA GLY A 236 -22.02 30.15 -15.10
C GLY A 236 -21.21 30.76 -16.24
N ASP A 237 -20.46 31.85 -15.98
CA ASP A 237 -19.60 32.47 -16.96
C ASP A 237 -18.38 31.59 -17.22
N GLN A 238 -18.09 31.35 -18.49
CA GLN A 238 -16.99 30.47 -18.89
C GLN A 238 -15.65 31.15 -18.64
N LEU A 239 -14.83 30.54 -17.78
CA LEU A 239 -13.46 30.98 -17.45
C LEU A 239 -12.40 30.30 -18.31
N GLY A 240 -12.70 29.11 -18.84
CA GLY A 240 -11.75 28.33 -19.64
C GLY A 240 -12.29 26.96 -20.03
N GLU A 241 -11.37 26.05 -20.39
CA GLU A 241 -11.66 24.66 -20.72
C GLU A 241 -10.75 23.73 -19.93
N HIS A 242 -11.23 22.53 -19.63
CA HIS A 242 -10.47 21.48 -18.98
C HIS A 242 -10.28 20.27 -19.91
N GLU A 243 -9.20 19.51 -19.70
CA GLU A 243 -8.88 18.30 -20.50
C GLU A 243 -9.49 17.00 -19.95
N GLY A 244 -10.36 17.11 -18.94
CA GLY A 244 -11.16 16.01 -18.39
C GLY A 244 -11.35 16.16 -16.88
N GLN A 245 -12.56 15.85 -16.38
CA GLN A 245 -12.91 16.07 -14.98
C GLN A 245 -12.04 15.27 -13.99
N HIS A 246 -11.50 14.13 -14.41
CA HIS A 246 -10.67 13.26 -13.58
C HIS A 246 -9.33 13.91 -13.17
N LYS A 247 -8.93 15.02 -13.79
CA LYS A 247 -7.71 15.77 -13.45
C LYS A 247 -7.89 16.77 -12.31
N TYR A 248 -9.11 16.86 -11.77
CA TYR A 248 -9.50 17.86 -10.80
C TYR A 248 -10.09 17.22 -9.54
N THR A 249 -9.83 17.87 -8.41
CA THR A 249 -10.50 17.59 -7.14
C THR A 249 -10.97 18.89 -6.48
N ILE A 250 -11.95 18.79 -5.59
CA ILE A 250 -12.51 19.96 -4.90
C ILE A 250 -11.43 20.61 -4.04
N GLY A 251 -11.23 21.91 -4.23
CA GLY A 251 -10.20 22.70 -3.53
C GLY A 251 -8.82 22.70 -4.21
N GLN A 252 -8.66 22.03 -5.36
CA GLN A 252 -7.41 22.07 -6.14
C GLN A 252 -7.12 23.47 -6.67
N ARG A 253 -5.91 23.99 -6.39
CA ARG A 253 -5.47 25.32 -6.83
C ARG A 253 -4.71 25.32 -8.16
N ARG A 254 -4.05 24.21 -8.52
CA ARG A 254 -3.21 24.10 -9.72
C ARG A 254 -3.77 23.03 -10.63
N GLY A 255 -3.81 23.30 -11.94
CA GLY A 255 -4.35 22.41 -12.97
C GLY A 255 -5.45 23.08 -13.78
#